data_AF-A0A0L8GKH8-F1
#
_entry.id   AF-A0A0L8GKH8-F1
#
_cell.length_a   1.000
_cell.length_b   1.000
_cell.length_c   1.000
_cell.angle_alpha   90.00
_cell.angle_beta   90.00
_cell.angle_gamma   90.00
#
_symmetry.space_group_name_H-M   'P 1'
#
loop_
_entity.id
_entity.type
_entity.pdbx_description
1 polymer ?
#
loop_
_entity_poly.entity_id
_entity_poly.type
_entity_poly.pdbx_seq_one_letter_code
_entity_poly.pdbx_strand_id
1 'polypeptide(L)'
;MLGIRTAPKENLNTSAEIVQGAPRTVLGEFLPNTKSDLNVKRYLVQLRDSVGQLYPIPMSTHGTPRSSAPNDLCTANFVFVQHVTMKILQSPYDGPYEVICPGDKSFQLLIGG
;
A
#
# COMPACT_ATOMS: atom_id res chain seq x y z
N MET A 1 36.39 -5.26 -9.66
CA MET A 1 36.76 -6.51 -8.95
C MET A 1 35.48 -7.07 -8.35
N LEU A 2 34.97 -8.16 -8.94
CA LEU A 2 33.67 -8.77 -8.65
C LEU A 2 33.82 -9.75 -7.48
N GLY A 3 33.13 -9.49 -6.36
CA GLY A 3 33.13 -10.34 -5.17
C GLY A 3 31.85 -11.18 -5.10
N ILE A 4 31.97 -12.45 -5.50
CA ILE A 4 30.94 -13.49 -5.40
C ILE A 4 30.73 -13.87 -3.93
N ARG A 5 29.47 -13.86 -3.45
CA ARG A 5 28.99 -14.68 -2.32
C ARG A 5 27.52 -15.09 -2.53
N THR A 6 27.27 -15.87 -3.57
CA THR A 6 26.07 -16.71 -3.60
C THR A 6 26.49 -18.10 -3.10
N ALA A 7 26.17 -18.42 -1.85
CA ALA A 7 26.17 -19.80 -1.39
C ALA A 7 24.72 -20.31 -1.50
N PRO A 8 24.46 -21.40 -2.25
CA PRO A 8 23.17 -22.07 -2.18
C PRO A 8 23.07 -22.74 -0.82
N LYS A 9 22.06 -22.38 -0.01
CA LYS A 9 21.70 -23.14 1.18
C LYS A 9 20.69 -24.20 0.78
N GLU A 10 21.18 -25.41 0.58
CA GLU A 10 20.38 -26.60 0.31
C GLU A 10 19.70 -27.13 1.58
N ASN A 11 18.62 -26.50 2.04
CA ASN A 11 17.62 -27.14 2.91
C ASN A 11 16.38 -26.26 3.15
N LEU A 12 15.70 -25.82 2.12
CA LEU A 12 14.34 -25.30 2.27
C LEU A 12 13.48 -25.85 1.15
N ASN A 13 12.64 -26.83 1.49
CA ASN A 13 11.54 -27.32 0.68
C ASN A 13 10.46 -26.22 0.61
N THR A 14 10.83 -25.05 0.08
CA THR A 14 9.97 -23.88 0.02
C THR A 14 9.92 -23.48 -1.45
N SER A 15 8.73 -23.55 -2.03
CA SER A 15 8.46 -23.16 -3.41
C SER A 15 9.09 -21.80 -3.71
N ALA A 16 9.96 -21.74 -4.71
CA ALA A 16 10.70 -20.56 -5.14
C ALA A 16 9.83 -19.52 -5.87
N GLU A 17 8.51 -19.56 -5.69
CA GLU A 17 7.55 -18.72 -6.41
C GLU A 17 7.32 -17.35 -5.74
N ILE A 18 7.77 -17.16 -4.49
CA ILE A 18 7.48 -15.93 -3.72
C ILE A 18 8.57 -14.84 -3.87
N VAL A 19 9.75 -15.15 -4.46
CA VAL A 19 10.91 -14.22 -4.46
C VAL A 19 11.29 -13.67 -5.85
N GLN A 20 10.64 -14.09 -6.94
CA GLN A 20 10.79 -13.39 -8.23
C GLN A 20 9.43 -12.89 -8.71
N GLY A 21 9.14 -11.65 -8.33
CA GLY A 21 8.02 -10.87 -8.86
C GLY A 21 8.16 -10.61 -10.35
N ALA A 22 7.60 -11.49 -11.17
CA ALA A 22 7.02 -11.20 -12.47
C ALA A 22 6.24 -12.43 -12.96
N PRO A 23 4.96 -12.31 -13.32
CA PRO A 23 4.37 -13.29 -14.23
C PRO A 23 5.17 -13.21 -15.53
N ARG A 24 5.90 -14.27 -15.84
CA ARG A 24 6.53 -14.45 -17.14
C ARG A 24 5.41 -14.38 -18.18
N THR A 25 5.44 -13.40 -19.07
CA THR A 25 4.50 -13.31 -20.19
C THR A 25 4.65 -14.58 -21.04
N VAL A 26 3.82 -15.58 -20.77
CA VAL A 26 3.55 -16.66 -21.68
C VAL A 26 2.28 -16.25 -22.39
N LEU A 27 2.42 -15.64 -23.56
CA LEU A 27 1.32 -15.54 -24.50
C LEU A 27 1.09 -16.97 -25.03
N GLY A 28 0.22 -17.70 -24.35
CA GLY A 28 -0.05 -19.11 -24.63
C GLY A 28 -1.37 -19.50 -23.99
N GLU A 29 -2.44 -19.25 -24.73
CA GLU A 29 -3.65 -20.07 -24.82
C GLU A 29 -4.03 -20.94 -23.61
N PHE A 30 -4.88 -20.42 -22.71
CA PHE A 30 -5.66 -21.28 -21.83
C PHE A 30 -7.06 -20.72 -21.58
N LEU A 31 -7.89 -20.70 -22.62
CA LEU A 31 -9.30 -20.95 -22.45
C LEU A 31 -9.78 -21.77 -23.65
N PRO A 32 -10.02 -23.09 -23.53
CA PRO A 32 -10.88 -23.72 -24.50
C PRO A 32 -12.22 -22.98 -24.45
N ASN A 33 -12.68 -22.52 -25.62
CA ASN A 33 -14.01 -21.97 -25.83
C ASN A 33 -15.03 -23.09 -25.59
N THR A 34 -15.22 -23.47 -24.33
CA THR A 34 -16.26 -24.40 -23.92
C THR A 34 -17.38 -23.54 -23.39
N LYS A 35 -18.47 -23.49 -24.16
CA LYS A 35 -19.76 -22.92 -23.77
C LYS A 35 -20.12 -23.39 -22.35
N SER A 36 -19.75 -22.60 -21.35
CA SER A 36 -19.94 -22.94 -19.95
C SER A 36 -20.20 -21.67 -19.15
N ASP A 37 -21.19 -20.92 -19.63
CA ASP A 37 -21.77 -19.76 -18.93
C ASP A 37 -22.19 -20.12 -17.48
N LEU A 38 -22.48 -21.40 -17.23
CA LEU A 38 -22.75 -21.96 -15.90
C LEU A 38 -21.51 -22.11 -15.01
N ASN A 39 -20.33 -22.38 -15.60
CA ASN A 39 -19.09 -22.66 -14.85
C ASN A 39 -18.39 -21.37 -14.43
N VAL A 40 -18.41 -20.34 -15.30
CA VAL A 40 -17.82 -19.02 -14.98
C VAL A 40 -18.51 -18.37 -13.79
N LYS A 41 -19.85 -18.43 -13.73
CA LYS A 41 -20.60 -17.88 -12.59
C LYS A 41 -20.29 -18.61 -11.28
N ARG A 42 -20.19 -19.94 -11.32
CA ARG A 42 -19.80 -20.76 -10.15
C ARG A 42 -18.38 -20.44 -9.70
N TYR A 43 -17.45 -20.31 -10.64
CA TYR A 43 -16.06 -19.95 -10.37
C TYR A 43 -15.95 -18.56 -9.73
N LEU A 44 -16.69 -17.57 -10.23
CA LEU A 44 -16.73 -16.23 -9.64
C LEU A 44 -17.29 -16.21 -8.22
N VAL A 45 -18.31 -17.04 -7.93
CA VAL A 45 -18.83 -17.19 -6.56
C VAL A 45 -17.76 -17.79 -5.65
N GLN A 46 -17.11 -18.88 -6.08
CA GLN A 46 -16.03 -19.51 -5.31
C GLN A 46 -14.84 -18.56 -5.08
N LEU A 47 -14.49 -17.75 -6.06
CA LEU A 47 -13.43 -16.75 -5.94
C LEU A 47 -13.80 -15.66 -4.94
N ARG A 48 -15.03 -15.13 -5.01
CA ARG A 48 -15.53 -14.13 -4.06
C ARG A 48 -15.61 -14.67 -2.64
N ASP A 49 -16.04 -15.91 -2.48
CA ASP A 49 -16.05 -16.58 -1.19
C ASP A 49 -14.62 -16.72 -0.67
N SER A 50 -13.69 -17.20 -1.51
CA SER A 50 -12.29 -17.40 -1.12
C SER A 50 -11.59 -16.10 -0.73
N VAL A 51 -11.78 -15.03 -1.50
CA VAL A 51 -11.24 -13.69 -1.20
C VAL A 51 -11.96 -13.06 -0.02
N GLY A 52 -13.26 -13.30 0.13
CA GLY A 52 -14.05 -12.85 1.27
C GLY A 52 -13.62 -13.50 2.59
N GLN A 53 -13.02 -14.69 2.56
CA GLN A 53 -12.41 -15.31 3.75
C GLN A 53 -11.00 -14.77 4.08
N LEU A 54 -10.39 -13.96 3.19
CA LEU A 54 -9.14 -13.27 3.46
C LEU A 54 -9.40 -12.01 4.29
N TYR A 55 -10.03 -12.15 5.46
CA TYR A 55 -10.04 -11.05 6.42
C TYR A 55 -8.65 -10.91 7.03
N PRO A 56 -8.09 -9.69 7.08
CA PRO A 56 -6.91 -9.45 7.89
C PRO A 56 -7.21 -9.90 9.32
N ILE A 57 -6.45 -10.88 9.81
CA ILE A 57 -6.51 -11.23 11.22
C ILE A 57 -6.11 -9.96 11.97
N PRO A 58 -6.94 -9.46 12.92
CA PRO A 58 -6.53 -8.35 13.74
C PRO A 58 -5.26 -8.77 14.48
N MET A 59 -4.11 -8.25 14.05
CA MET A 59 -2.88 -8.44 14.79
C MET A 59 -3.04 -7.72 16.13
N SER A 60 -2.54 -8.35 17.19
CA SER A 60 -2.40 -7.69 18.49
C SER A 60 -1.60 -6.40 18.30
N THR A 61 -2.29 -5.26 18.31
CA THR A 61 -1.64 -3.96 18.42
C THR A 61 -1.17 -3.84 19.86
N HIS A 62 0.11 -4.19 20.11
CA HIS A 62 0.77 -3.99 21.39
C HIS A 62 1.03 -2.51 21.62
N GLY A 63 -0.01 -1.76 21.93
CA GLY A 63 0.08 -0.33 22.17
C GLY A 63 -1.24 0.35 21.88
N THR A 64 -1.62 1.26 22.78
CA THR A 64 -2.67 2.22 22.48
C THR A 64 -2.15 3.13 21.37
N PRO A 65 -2.82 3.27 20.22
CA PRO A 65 -2.41 4.23 19.20
C PRO A 65 -2.60 5.64 19.78
N ARG A 66 -1.54 6.20 20.36
CA ARG A 66 -1.55 7.56 20.89
C ARG A 66 -1.12 8.50 19.78
N SER A 67 -2.08 9.25 19.23
CA SER A 67 -1.76 10.40 18.39
C SER A 67 -1.16 11.48 19.29
N SER A 68 0.15 11.73 19.19
CA SER A 68 0.79 12.90 19.81
C SER A 68 1.12 13.91 18.71
N ALA A 69 0.41 15.04 18.72
CA ALA A 69 0.82 16.21 17.96
C ALA A 69 1.72 17.08 18.87
N PRO A 70 2.86 17.59 18.38
CA PRO A 70 3.64 18.59 19.12
C PRO A 70 2.79 19.81 19.48
N ASN A 71 2.93 20.33 20.70
CA ASN A 71 2.16 21.51 21.14
C ASN A 71 2.43 22.75 20.28
N ASP A 72 3.63 22.86 19.72
CA ASP A 72 4.06 23.99 18.90
C ASP A 72 3.25 24.12 17.60
N LEU A 73 2.58 23.03 17.17
CA LEU A 73 1.67 23.05 16.03
C LEU A 73 0.46 23.96 16.27
N CYS A 74 -0.03 24.09 17.50
CA CYS A 74 -1.14 24.98 17.83
C CYS A 74 -0.80 26.46 17.62
N THR A 75 0.50 26.80 17.63
CA THR A 75 1.02 28.16 17.47
C THR A 75 1.74 28.38 16.14
N ALA A 76 1.71 27.40 15.24
CA ALA A 76 2.38 27.50 13.96
C ALA A 76 1.66 28.49 13.04
N ASN A 77 2.39 29.51 12.57
CA ASN A 77 1.86 30.49 11.60
C ASN A 77 1.83 29.93 10.17
N PHE A 78 2.69 28.94 9.89
CA PHE A 78 2.80 28.33 8.58
C PHE A 78 2.95 26.82 8.70
N VAL A 79 2.33 26.09 7.77
CA VAL A 79 2.44 24.62 7.69
C VAL A 79 2.67 24.15 6.26
N PHE A 80 3.20 22.94 6.15
CA PHE A 80 3.36 22.22 4.89
C PHE A 80 2.34 21.08 4.81
N VAL A 81 1.74 20.87 3.64
CA VAL A 81 0.68 19.85 3.42
C VAL A 81 1.26 18.67 2.66
N GLN A 82 1.12 17.46 3.20
CA GLN A 82 1.65 16.25 2.59
C GLN A 82 0.71 15.68 1.51
N HIS A 83 1.27 15.19 0.41
CA HIS A 83 0.49 14.39 -0.56
C HIS A 83 0.25 12.97 -0.03
N VAL A 84 -0.93 12.42 -0.32
CA VAL A 84 -1.23 11.00 0.01
C VAL A 84 -0.56 10.07 -1.00
N THR A 85 -0.35 10.53 -2.23
CA THR A 85 0.28 9.75 -3.30
C THR A 85 1.54 10.44 -3.78
N MET A 86 2.68 9.79 -3.55
CA MET A 86 3.98 10.28 -3.96
C MET A 86 4.22 9.95 -5.43
N LYS A 87 4.56 10.96 -6.24
CA LYS A 87 5.19 10.74 -7.54
C LYS A 87 6.70 10.69 -7.34
N ILE A 88 7.37 9.81 -8.06
CA ILE A 88 8.84 9.72 -8.05
C ILE A 88 9.39 11.08 -8.53
N LEU A 89 10.33 11.65 -7.77
CA LEU A 89 10.96 12.98 -7.96
C LEU A 89 10.15 14.24 -7.58
N GLN A 90 9.00 14.13 -6.90
CA GLN A 90 8.31 15.32 -6.37
C GLN A 90 8.51 15.50 -4.86
N SER A 91 8.48 16.77 -4.41
CA SER A 91 8.45 17.08 -2.97
C SER A 91 7.21 16.44 -2.35
N PRO A 92 7.35 15.74 -1.22
CA PRO A 92 6.20 15.14 -0.55
C PRO A 92 5.24 16.16 0.07
N TYR A 93 5.67 17.43 0.15
CA TYR A 93 4.90 18.50 0.76
C TYR A 93 4.78 19.73 -0.15
N ASP A 94 3.63 20.38 -0.06
CA ASP A 94 3.36 21.72 -0.61
C ASP A 94 3.36 22.77 0.50
N GLY A 95 3.65 24.03 0.14
CA GLY A 95 3.63 25.17 1.06
C GLY A 95 4.97 25.91 1.11
N PRO A 96 5.18 26.83 2.07
CA PRO A 96 4.38 27.03 3.29
C PRO A 96 3.05 27.74 3.05
N TYR A 97 2.00 27.27 3.71
CA TYR A 97 0.69 27.92 3.74
C TYR A 97 0.46 28.62 5.08
N GLU A 98 -0.10 29.82 5.04
CA GLU A 98 -0.46 30.58 6.23
C GLU A 98 -1.64 29.92 6.96
N VAL A 99 -1.52 29.78 8.27
CA VAL A 99 -2.58 29.28 9.14
C VAL A 99 -3.48 30.45 9.54
N ILE A 100 -4.70 30.47 9.02
CA ILE A 100 -5.72 31.48 9.37
C ILE A 100 -6.28 31.18 10.76
N CYS A 101 -6.58 29.91 11.02
CA CYS A 101 -7.15 29.45 12.29
C CYS A 101 -6.56 28.07 12.64
N PRO A 102 -5.80 27.96 13.75
CA PRO A 102 -5.40 26.66 14.29
C PRO A 102 -6.58 26.01 15.04
N GLY A 103 -6.69 24.69 14.95
CA GLY A 103 -7.61 23.87 15.74
C GLY A 103 -6.89 22.66 16.34
N ASP A 104 -7.57 21.89 17.20
CA ASP A 104 -6.94 20.83 18.00
C ASP A 104 -6.19 19.76 17.18
N LYS A 105 -6.71 19.45 15.98
CA LYS A 105 -6.16 18.42 15.07
C LYS A 105 -6.17 18.85 13.60
N SER A 106 -6.52 20.10 13.31
CA SER A 106 -6.80 20.58 11.96
C SER A 106 -6.46 22.06 11.83
N PHE A 107 -6.09 22.49 10.63
CA PHE A 107 -5.75 23.88 10.33
C PHE A 107 -6.63 24.41 9.20
N GLN A 108 -7.03 25.67 9.29
CA GLN A 108 -7.55 26.42 8.14
C GLN A 108 -6.39 27.17 7.49
N LEU A 109 -6.17 26.92 6.20
CA LEU A 109 -5.02 27.43 5.46
C LEU A 109 -5.45 28.44 4.40
N LEU A 110 -4.67 29.51 4.25
CA LEU A 110 -4.79 30.40 3.11
C LEU A 110 -4.05 29.80 1.91
N ILE A 111 -4.79 29.46 0.85
CA ILE A 111 -4.23 28.93 -0.40
C ILE A 111 -4.67 29.84 -1.54
N GLY A 112 -3.71 30.43 -2.25
CA GLY A 112 -3.97 31.15 -3.50
C GLY A 112 -4.21 32.67 -3.39
N GLY A 113 -4.42 33.21 -2.19
CA GLY A 113 -4.57 34.66 -1.96
C GLY A 113 -5.93 35.22 -2.35
#